data_AF-A0A1H3Z992-F1
#
_entry.id   AF-A0A1H3Z992-F1
#
_cell.length_a   1.000
_cell.length_b   1.000
_cell.length_c   1.000
_cell.angle_alpha   90.00
_cell.angle_beta   90.00
_cell.angle_gamma   90.00
#
_symmetry.space_group_name_H-M   'P 1'
#
loop_
_entity.id
_entity.type
_entity.pdbx_description
1 polymer ?
#
loop_
_entity_poly.entity_id
_entity_poly.type
_entity_poly.pdbx_seq_one_letter_code
_entity_poly.pdbx_strand_id
1 'polypeptide(L)'
;MANPCGYFSQTRLFSFCGGTTLDRSFPISKYILDSNGGHRLNSYFSEQLHNRFMASERLAHYMDQHPGEDCFKYMLHYNLYKEQREAKMAAIAHRILAVPLKKDTVIPPVEVISTLKGDYRDIATRVEPVDFDFPYDHVHPFSLMDKYRHTTTRAYQQLMQKAADFLS
;
A
#
# COMPACT_ATOMS: atom_id res chain seq x y z
N MET A 1 2.24 11.06 2.04
CA MET A 1 1.60 11.95 1.05
C MET A 1 2.30 13.29 1.07
N ALA A 2 2.85 13.69 -0.07
CA ALA A 2 3.36 15.04 -0.26
C ALA A 2 2.18 16.00 -0.19
N ASN A 3 2.32 17.08 0.55
CA ASN A 3 1.24 18.07 0.70
C ASN A 3 1.80 19.50 0.66
N PRO A 4 2.62 19.85 -0.35
CA PRO A 4 2.98 21.24 -0.55
C PRO A 4 1.69 22.05 -0.74
N CYS A 5 1.61 23.22 -0.11
CA CYS A 5 0.43 24.10 -0.13
C CYS A 5 -0.85 23.55 0.55
N GLY A 6 -0.81 22.39 1.21
CA GLY A 6 -1.91 21.93 2.06
C GLY A 6 -3.15 21.39 1.34
N TYR A 7 -3.11 21.19 0.01
CA TYR A 7 -4.25 20.74 -0.79
C TYR A 7 -4.86 19.41 -0.35
N PHE A 8 -4.05 18.52 0.20
CA PHE A 8 -4.47 17.19 0.64
C PHE A 8 -4.68 17.11 2.16
N SER A 9 -4.82 18.23 2.87
CA SER A 9 -4.93 18.22 4.35
C SER A 9 -6.19 17.52 4.86
N GLN A 10 -7.26 17.50 4.05
CA GLN A 10 -8.53 16.85 4.39
C GLN A 10 -8.75 15.51 3.66
N THR A 11 -7.83 15.12 2.77
CA THR A 11 -7.97 13.88 2.00
C THR A 11 -7.81 12.66 2.91
N ARG A 12 -8.64 11.64 2.67
CA ARG A 12 -8.59 10.33 3.30
C ARG A 12 -8.26 9.25 2.27
N LEU A 13 -7.62 8.18 2.71
CA LEU A 13 -7.23 7.03 1.91
C LEU A 13 -7.90 5.75 2.44
N PHE A 14 -8.78 5.17 1.63
CA PHE A 14 -9.25 3.81 1.82
C PHE A 14 -8.43 2.88 0.91
N SER A 15 -7.75 1.89 1.48
CA SER A 15 -6.88 0.96 0.75
C SER A 15 -7.37 -0.48 0.91
N PHE A 16 -7.95 -1.04 -0.16
CA PHE A 16 -8.29 -2.46 -0.23
C PHE A 16 -7.18 -3.22 -0.95
N CYS A 17 -6.64 -4.27 -0.33
CA CYS A 17 -5.49 -5.03 -0.84
C CYS A 17 -4.30 -4.14 -1.24
N GLY A 18 -3.94 -3.16 -0.41
CA GLY A 18 -2.82 -2.24 -0.62
C GLY A 18 -2.15 -1.83 0.69
N GLY A 19 -1.17 -0.93 0.60
CA GLY A 19 -0.55 -0.31 1.78
C GLY A 19 0.81 -0.90 2.20
N THR A 20 1.46 -1.70 1.36
CA THR A 20 2.86 -2.13 1.58
C THR A 20 3.84 -1.17 0.92
N THR A 21 5.12 -1.28 1.29
CA THR A 21 6.21 -0.78 0.44
C THR A 21 6.36 -1.66 -0.81
N LEU A 22 7.02 -1.12 -1.84
CA LEU A 22 7.20 -1.80 -3.13
C LEU A 22 7.94 -3.15 -2.98
N ASP A 23 9.06 -3.15 -2.24
CA ASP A 23 9.87 -4.35 -1.96
C ASP A 23 9.16 -5.41 -1.09
N ARG A 24 8.04 -5.04 -0.46
CA ARG A 24 7.18 -5.93 0.35
C ARG A 24 5.84 -6.24 -0.33
N SER A 25 5.70 -5.82 -1.58
CA SER A 25 4.67 -6.34 -2.47
C SER A 25 5.26 -7.49 -3.29
N PHE A 26 4.46 -8.53 -3.54
CA PHE A 26 4.86 -9.71 -4.31
C PHE A 26 3.98 -9.83 -5.56
N PRO A 27 4.07 -8.89 -6.51
CA PRO A 27 3.18 -8.81 -7.68
C PRO A 27 3.42 -9.90 -8.74
N ILE A 28 4.33 -10.84 -8.49
CA ILE A 28 4.69 -11.86 -9.47
C ILE A 28 3.55 -12.88 -9.58
N SER A 29 2.82 -12.82 -10.69
CA SER A 29 1.81 -13.82 -11.04
C SER A 29 1.48 -13.75 -12.53
N LYS A 30 0.83 -14.79 -13.06
CA LYS A 30 0.36 -14.82 -14.46
C LYS A 30 -0.54 -13.62 -14.83
N TYR A 31 -1.24 -13.03 -13.86
CA TYR A 31 -2.28 -12.02 -14.09
C TYR A 31 -1.88 -10.60 -13.67
N ILE A 32 -0.70 -10.41 -13.06
CA ILE A 32 -0.28 -9.10 -12.50
C ILE A 32 1.01 -8.66 -13.18
N LEU A 33 2.14 -9.29 -12.84
CA LEU A 33 3.45 -8.94 -13.37
C LEU A 33 4.26 -10.23 -13.57
N ASP A 34 4.91 -10.35 -14.72
CA ASP A 34 5.82 -11.46 -14.96
C ASP A 34 7.07 -11.36 -14.07
N SER A 35 7.78 -12.47 -13.89
CA SER A 35 8.94 -12.51 -13.00
C SER A 35 10.07 -11.57 -13.45
N ASN A 36 10.30 -11.42 -14.75
CA ASN A 36 11.35 -10.54 -15.27
C ASN A 36 10.98 -9.07 -15.02
N GLY A 37 9.74 -8.67 -15.29
CA GLY A 37 9.20 -7.36 -14.94
C GLY A 37 9.33 -7.06 -13.45
N GLY A 38 8.93 -8.00 -12.59
CA GLY A 38 9.01 -7.86 -11.13
C GLY A 38 10.43 -7.72 -10.60
N HIS A 39 11.37 -8.52 -11.12
CA HIS A 39 12.78 -8.40 -10.75
C HIS A 39 13.40 -7.09 -11.25
N ARG A 40 13.14 -6.70 -12.50
CA ARG A 40 13.65 -5.44 -13.06
C ARG A 40 13.17 -4.23 -12.27
N LEU A 41 11.88 -4.20 -11.91
CA LEU A 41 11.28 -3.11 -11.14
C LEU A 41 11.94 -2.95 -9.77
N ASN A 42 12.07 -4.06 -9.03
CA ASN A 42 12.69 -4.07 -7.71
C ASN A 42 14.17 -3.71 -7.77
N SER A 43 14.93 -4.30 -8.70
CA SER A 43 16.35 -4.00 -8.87
C SER A 43 16.58 -2.55 -9.27
N TYR A 44 15.77 -2.01 -10.20
CA TYR A 44 15.87 -0.63 -10.63
C TYR A 44 15.70 0.33 -9.45
N PHE A 45 14.60 0.24 -8.70
CA PHE A 45 14.38 1.16 -7.57
C PHE A 45 15.36 0.95 -6.43
N SER A 46 15.80 -0.29 -6.18
CA SER A 46 16.84 -0.56 -5.17
C SER A 46 18.17 0.09 -5.53
N GLU A 47 18.59 -0.01 -6.80
CA GLU A 47 19.79 0.65 -7.31
C GLU A 47 19.67 2.17 -7.25
N GLN A 48 18.53 2.72 -7.69
CA GLN A 48 18.29 4.16 -7.64
C GLN A 48 18.32 4.70 -6.20
N LEU A 49 17.75 3.99 -5.23
CA LEU A 49 17.81 4.38 -3.82
C LEU A 49 19.24 4.39 -3.27
N HIS A 50 20.04 3.36 -3.61
CA HIS A 50 21.43 3.26 -3.16
C HIS A 50 22.29 4.38 -3.75
N ASN A 51 22.11 4.67 -5.04
CA ASN A 51 22.84 5.70 -5.75
C ASN A 51 22.19 7.09 -5.65
N ARG A 52 21.22 7.29 -4.75
CA ARG A 52 20.49 8.56 -4.56
C ARG A 52 19.99 9.19 -5.86
N PHE A 53 19.52 8.35 -6.78
CA PHE A 53 19.00 8.75 -8.09
C PHE A 53 20.01 9.51 -8.98
N MET A 54 21.32 9.43 -8.69
CA MET A 54 22.37 10.17 -9.42
C MET A 54 22.42 9.85 -10.92
N ALA A 55 21.94 8.67 -11.33
CA ALA A 55 21.88 8.25 -12.73
C ALA A 55 20.85 9.04 -13.55
N SER A 56 19.94 9.78 -12.90
CA SER A 56 18.93 10.59 -13.57
C SER A 56 18.79 11.94 -12.87
N GLU A 57 19.30 12.99 -13.50
CA GLU A 57 19.21 14.37 -13.01
C GLU A 57 17.75 14.75 -12.66
N ARG A 58 16.80 14.36 -13.53
CA ARG A 58 15.38 14.60 -13.30
C ARG A 58 14.86 13.89 -12.04
N LEU A 59 15.19 12.62 -11.83
CA LEU A 59 14.72 11.90 -10.64
C LEU A 59 15.39 12.44 -9.38
N ALA A 60 16.70 12.71 -9.41
CA ALA A 60 17.43 13.31 -8.30
C ALA A 60 16.80 14.64 -7.86
N HIS A 61 16.41 15.49 -8.83
CA HIS A 61 15.70 16.74 -8.55
C HIS A 61 14.42 16.53 -7.73
N TYR A 62 13.52 15.64 -8.16
CA TYR A 62 12.26 15.38 -7.44
C TYR A 62 12.43 14.61 -6.14
N MET A 63 13.51 13.85 -5.99
CA MET A 63 13.74 13.03 -4.80
C MET A 63 14.45 13.77 -3.68
N ASP A 64 15.29 14.77 -3.95
CA ASP A 64 16.09 15.43 -2.90
C ASP A 64 15.98 16.97 -2.88
N GLN A 65 15.52 17.62 -3.95
CA GLN A 65 15.50 19.09 -4.02
C GLN A 65 14.16 19.74 -3.63
N HIS A 66 13.13 18.93 -3.35
CA HIS A 66 11.79 19.40 -2.95
C HIS A 66 11.39 18.84 -1.58
N PRO A 67 11.71 19.54 -0.48
CA PRO A 67 11.40 19.07 0.87
C PRO A 67 9.91 18.79 1.08
N GLY A 68 9.58 17.56 1.51
CA GLY A 68 8.20 17.15 1.74
C GLY A 68 7.49 16.59 0.51
N GLU A 69 8.10 16.65 -0.66
CA GLU A 69 7.64 16.01 -1.90
C GLU A 69 8.36 14.68 -2.18
N ASP A 70 9.47 14.43 -1.48
CA ASP A 70 10.29 13.23 -1.56
C ASP A 70 9.66 11.96 -0.95
N CYS A 71 8.43 12.05 -0.44
CA CYS A 71 7.80 10.97 0.31
C CYS A 71 7.58 9.68 -0.48
N PHE A 72 7.67 9.73 -1.81
CA PHE A 72 7.61 8.56 -2.67
C PHE A 72 8.73 7.56 -2.35
N LYS A 73 9.97 8.04 -2.15
CA LYS A 73 11.13 7.17 -1.90
C LYS A 73 11.02 6.39 -0.59
N TYR A 74 10.23 6.90 0.36
CA TYR A 74 10.00 6.25 1.65
C TYR A 74 9.17 4.96 1.54
N MET A 75 8.44 4.79 0.42
CA MET A 75 7.59 3.62 0.16
C MET A 75 8.24 2.61 -0.81
N LEU A 76 9.45 2.87 -1.28
CA LEU A 76 10.12 2.00 -2.25
C LEU A 76 10.84 0.80 -1.61
N HIS A 77 11.41 0.98 -0.41
CA HIS A 77 12.12 -0.09 0.28
C HIS A 77 11.87 -0.03 1.79
N TYR A 78 11.42 -1.13 2.38
CA TYR A 78 10.96 -1.20 3.77
C TYR A 78 12.03 -0.75 4.76
N ASN A 79 13.26 -1.23 4.59
CA ASN A 79 14.36 -0.93 5.50
C ASN A 79 15.01 0.45 5.28
N LEU A 80 14.62 1.20 4.24
CA LEU A 80 15.17 2.53 3.95
C LEU A 80 14.16 3.61 4.32
N TYR A 81 14.67 4.77 4.77
CA TYR A 81 13.86 5.92 5.19
C TYR A 81 12.76 5.57 6.20
N LYS A 82 13.01 4.59 7.07
CA LYS A 82 12.02 4.05 8.01
C LYS A 82 11.48 5.15 8.94
N GLU A 83 12.35 5.91 9.59
CA GLU A 83 11.95 6.96 10.52
C GLU A 83 11.07 8.02 9.84
N GLN A 84 11.44 8.42 8.62
CA GLN A 84 10.68 9.37 7.83
C GLN A 84 9.32 8.80 7.41
N ARG A 85 9.27 7.53 6.99
CA ARG A 85 8.03 6.82 6.67
C ARG A 85 7.11 6.77 7.89
N GLU A 86 7.61 6.30 9.02
CA GLU A 86 6.83 6.14 10.26
C GLU A 86 6.32 7.50 10.77
N ALA A 87 7.17 8.53 10.79
CA ALA A 87 6.74 9.89 11.15
C ALA A 87 5.63 10.41 10.22
N LYS A 88 5.73 10.15 8.91
CA LYS A 88 4.67 10.51 7.95
C LYS A 88 3.40 9.69 8.14
N MET A 89 3.49 8.39 8.39
CA MET A 89 2.33 7.53 8.65
C MET A 89 1.63 7.97 9.92
N ALA A 90 2.37 8.25 11.00
CA ALA A 90 1.82 8.78 12.24
C ALA A 90 1.04 10.08 12.05
N ALA A 91 1.61 11.03 11.29
CA ALA A 91 0.97 12.31 11.01
C ALA A 91 -0.37 12.18 10.25
N ILE A 92 -0.57 11.10 9.49
CA ILE A 92 -1.76 10.91 8.64
C ILE A 92 -2.60 9.69 9.03
N ALA A 93 -2.26 9.01 10.14
CA ALA A 93 -2.81 7.72 10.53
C ALA A 93 -4.34 7.69 10.60
N HIS A 94 -4.95 8.74 11.16
CA HIS A 94 -6.40 8.89 11.27
C HIS A 94 -7.12 9.04 9.92
N ARG A 95 -6.38 9.31 8.84
CA ARG A 95 -6.88 9.49 7.47
C ARG A 95 -6.62 8.27 6.59
N ILE A 96 -6.10 7.18 7.16
CA ILE A 96 -5.88 5.93 6.44
C ILE A 96 -6.74 4.82 7.07
N LEU A 97 -7.47 4.10 6.21
CA LEU A 97 -8.09 2.82 6.52
C LEU A 97 -7.63 1.79 5.49
N ALA A 98 -6.91 0.77 5.95
CA ALA A 98 -6.49 -0.35 5.11
C ALA A 98 -7.28 -1.62 5.45
N VAL A 99 -7.70 -2.34 4.42
CA VAL A 99 -8.49 -3.58 4.50
C VAL A 99 -7.79 -4.64 3.64
N PRO A 100 -6.74 -5.31 4.15
CA PRO A 100 -6.08 -6.38 3.44
C PRO A 100 -6.87 -7.68 3.52
N LEU A 101 -6.71 -8.57 2.54
CA LEU A 101 -7.28 -9.91 2.57
C LEU A 101 -6.38 -10.85 3.38
N LYS A 102 -6.93 -11.62 4.33
CA LYS A 102 -6.11 -12.45 5.23
C LYS A 102 -5.21 -13.46 4.50
N LYS A 103 -5.67 -13.98 3.36
CA LYS A 103 -4.97 -14.98 2.53
C LYS A 103 -4.24 -14.36 1.33
N ASP A 104 -4.08 -13.04 1.28
CA ASP A 104 -3.37 -12.36 0.20
C ASP A 104 -1.87 -12.72 0.21
N THR A 105 -1.37 -13.19 -0.93
CA THR A 105 0.06 -13.49 -1.13
C THR A 105 0.79 -12.40 -1.91
N VAL A 106 0.06 -11.49 -2.56
CA VAL A 106 0.61 -10.37 -3.34
C VAL A 106 0.81 -9.15 -2.46
N ILE A 107 -0.17 -8.83 -1.61
CA ILE A 107 -0.11 -7.77 -0.59
C ILE A 107 -0.42 -8.40 0.78
N PRO A 108 0.55 -9.10 1.40
CA PRO A 108 0.30 -9.84 2.62
C PRO A 108 -0.12 -8.90 3.77
N PRO A 109 -1.13 -9.27 4.58
CA PRO A 109 -1.59 -8.44 5.71
C PRO A 109 -0.49 -8.06 6.70
N VAL A 110 0.47 -8.97 6.92
CA VAL A 110 1.59 -8.73 7.82
C VAL A 110 2.44 -7.56 7.34
N GLU A 111 2.70 -7.46 6.03
CA GLU A 111 3.49 -6.37 5.44
C GLU A 111 2.71 -5.04 5.45
N VAL A 112 1.39 -5.08 5.26
CA VAL A 112 0.51 -3.90 5.40
C VAL A 112 0.54 -3.37 6.83
N ILE A 113 0.41 -4.27 7.82
CA ILE A 113 0.47 -3.91 9.24
C ILE A 113 1.83 -3.29 9.58
N SER A 114 2.93 -3.95 9.18
CA SER A 114 4.28 -3.47 9.43
C SER A 114 4.54 -2.10 8.79
N THR A 115 4.08 -1.89 7.55
CA THR A 115 4.26 -0.63 6.83
C THR A 115 3.44 0.52 7.43
N LEU A 116 2.17 0.28 7.75
CA LEU A 116 1.24 1.33 8.17
C LEU A 116 1.22 1.59 9.67
N LYS A 117 1.61 0.59 10.48
CA LYS A 117 1.63 0.69 11.95
C LYS A 117 3.06 0.89 12.51
N GLY A 118 4.09 0.79 11.66
CA GLY A 118 5.50 0.82 12.07
C GLY A 118 5.95 -0.48 12.71
N ASP A 119 7.27 -0.62 12.90
CA ASP A 119 7.88 -1.83 13.46
C ASP A 119 7.34 -2.17 14.86
N TYR A 120 7.10 -1.14 15.68
CA TYR A 120 6.57 -1.28 17.04
C TYR A 120 5.04 -1.36 17.09
N ARG A 121 4.36 -1.24 15.95
CA ARG A 121 2.89 -1.28 15.80
C ARG A 121 2.13 -0.25 16.65
N ASP A 122 2.78 0.87 16.96
CA ASP A 122 2.31 1.96 17.80
C ASP A 122 1.65 3.09 17.01
N ILE A 123 1.79 3.11 15.67
CA ILE A 123 1.06 4.06 14.83
C ILE A 123 -0.41 3.65 14.76
N ALA A 124 -1.30 4.59 15.09
CA ALA A 124 -2.74 4.40 15.21
C ALA A 124 -3.49 4.28 13.86
N THR A 125 -2.82 3.82 12.80
CA THR A 125 -3.47 3.57 11.51
C THR A 125 -4.44 2.40 11.62
N ARG A 126 -5.65 2.56 11.08
CA ARG A 126 -6.65 1.49 11.07
C ARG A 126 -6.31 0.47 9.98
N VAL A 127 -6.03 -0.75 10.40
CA VAL A 127 -5.81 -1.91 9.51
C VAL A 127 -6.77 -3.01 9.95
N GLU A 128 -7.71 -3.38 9.08
CA GLU A 128 -8.80 -4.29 9.38
C GLU A 128 -8.78 -5.49 8.41
N PRO A 129 -7.92 -6.51 8.64
CA PRO A 129 -7.84 -7.66 7.75
C PRO A 129 -9.16 -8.43 7.68
N VAL A 130 -9.60 -8.72 6.46
CA VAL A 130 -10.86 -9.40 6.16
C VAL A 130 -10.59 -10.82 5.64
N ASP A 131 -11.41 -11.76 6.09
CA ASP A 131 -11.42 -13.14 5.60
C ASP A 131 -12.84 -13.48 5.17
N PHE A 132 -13.02 -13.73 3.88
CA PHE A 132 -14.32 -14.09 3.34
C PHE A 132 -14.58 -15.59 3.41
N ASP A 133 -15.85 -15.96 3.59
CA ASP A 133 -16.34 -17.34 3.60
C ASP A 133 -16.52 -17.92 2.18
N PHE A 134 -15.61 -17.57 1.27
CA PHE A 134 -15.53 -18.11 -0.09
C PHE A 134 -14.07 -18.08 -0.57
N PRO A 135 -13.69 -18.85 -1.60
CA PRO A 135 -12.36 -18.75 -2.19
C PRO A 135 -12.16 -17.34 -2.77
N TYR A 136 -11.07 -16.71 -2.36
CA TYR A 136 -10.61 -15.42 -2.85
C TYR A 136 -9.09 -15.44 -2.97
N ASP A 137 -8.56 -14.56 -3.82
CA ASP A 137 -7.15 -14.20 -3.88
C ASP A 137 -7.03 -12.71 -4.21
N HIS A 138 -5.80 -12.22 -4.39
CA HIS A 138 -5.56 -10.80 -4.71
C HIS A 138 -6.22 -10.36 -6.03
N VAL A 139 -6.18 -11.22 -7.04
CA VAL A 139 -6.69 -10.94 -8.40
C VAL A 139 -8.20 -11.05 -8.43
N HIS A 140 -8.75 -12.00 -7.67
CA HIS A 140 -10.17 -12.29 -7.54
C HIS A 140 -10.60 -12.15 -6.07
N PRO A 141 -10.68 -10.92 -5.54
CA PRO A 141 -11.05 -10.68 -4.14
C PRO A 141 -12.49 -11.10 -3.83
N PHE A 142 -13.33 -11.21 -4.87
CA PHE A 142 -14.73 -11.56 -4.82
C PHE A 142 -14.98 -12.78 -5.71
N SER A 143 -15.60 -13.83 -5.17
CA SER A 143 -15.80 -15.07 -5.91
C SER A 143 -16.84 -14.91 -7.03
N LEU A 144 -16.49 -15.37 -8.24
CA LEU A 144 -17.40 -15.42 -9.39
C LEU A 144 -18.23 -16.70 -9.46
N MET A 145 -18.05 -17.64 -8.53
CA MET A 145 -18.80 -18.89 -8.52
C MET A 145 -20.23 -18.64 -8.04
N ASP A 146 -21.22 -19.11 -8.81
CA ASP A 146 -22.65 -18.83 -8.55
C ASP A 146 -23.11 -19.31 -7.15
N LYS A 147 -22.56 -20.43 -6.66
CA LYS A 147 -22.84 -20.94 -5.29
C LYS A 147 -22.49 -19.95 -4.16
N TYR A 148 -21.63 -18.96 -4.41
CA TYR A 148 -21.27 -17.91 -3.46
C TYR A 148 -21.88 -16.55 -3.80
N ARG A 149 -22.74 -16.45 -4.83
CA ARG A 149 -23.29 -15.16 -5.32
C ARG A 149 -23.82 -14.26 -4.19
N HIS A 150 -24.63 -14.82 -3.30
CA HIS A 150 -25.20 -14.06 -2.18
C HIS A 150 -24.15 -13.62 -1.15
N THR A 151 -23.22 -14.51 -0.76
CA THR A 151 -22.16 -14.19 0.20
C THR A 151 -21.17 -13.19 -0.39
N THR A 152 -20.78 -13.34 -1.65
CA THR A 152 -19.96 -12.38 -2.41
C THR A 152 -20.63 -11.00 -2.47
N THR A 153 -21.91 -10.93 -2.84
CA THR A 153 -22.63 -9.65 -2.96
C THR A 153 -22.68 -8.92 -1.62
N ARG A 154 -22.98 -9.65 -0.53
CA ARG A 154 -23.00 -9.09 0.83
C ARG A 154 -21.62 -8.59 1.25
N ALA A 155 -20.56 -9.38 1.02
CA ALA A 155 -19.19 -9.00 1.33
C ALA A 155 -18.75 -7.73 0.58
N TYR A 156 -19.08 -7.65 -0.72
CA TYR A 156 -18.82 -6.48 -1.54
C TYR A 156 -19.55 -5.24 -1.00
N GLN A 157 -20.85 -5.36 -0.73
CA GLN A 157 -21.65 -4.25 -0.18
C GLN A 157 -21.11 -3.77 1.17
N GLN A 158 -20.72 -4.68 2.06
CA GLN A 158 -20.12 -4.34 3.35
C GLN A 158 -18.78 -3.60 3.18
N LEU A 159 -17.94 -4.03 2.24
CA LEU A 159 -16.67 -3.36 1.94
C LEU A 159 -16.90 -1.95 1.37
N MET A 160 -17.83 -1.82 0.41
CA MET A 160 -18.16 -0.53 -0.20
C MET A 160 -18.80 0.43 0.79
N GLN A 161 -19.68 -0.05 1.67
CA GLN A 161 -20.26 0.75 2.75
C GLN A 161 -19.16 1.25 3.70
N LYS A 162 -18.26 0.36 4.12
CA LYS A 162 -17.10 0.73 4.96
C LYS A 162 -16.23 1.80 4.30
N ALA A 163 -16.00 1.69 2.98
CA ALA A 163 -15.26 2.68 2.23
C ALA A 163 -16.01 4.02 2.20
N ALA A 164 -17.32 4.00 1.91
CA ALA A 164 -18.16 5.20 1.87
C ALA A 164 -18.19 5.92 3.23
N ASP A 165 -18.45 5.19 4.33
CA ASP A 165 -18.49 5.74 5.69
C ASP A 165 -17.16 6.35 6.12
N PHE A 166 -16.05 5.78 5.65
CA PHE A 166 -14.72 6.29 5.97
C PHE A 166 -14.35 7.53 5.13
N LEU A 167 -14.80 7.59 3.88
CA LEU A 167 -14.44 8.65 2.93
C LEU A 167 -15.37 9.86 2.98
N SER A 168 -16.57 9.72 3.56
CA SER A 168 -17.50 10.83 3.86
C SER A 168 -16.98 11.74 4.97
#